data_AF-A0A0C6FXK7-F1
#
_entry.id   AF-A0A0C6FXK7-F1
#
_cell.length_a   1.000
_cell.length_b   1.000
_cell.length_c   1.000
_cell.angle_alpha   90.00
_cell.angle_beta   90.00
_cell.angle_gamma   90.00
#
_symmetry.space_group_name_H-M   'P 1'
#
loop_
_entity.id
_entity.type
_entity.pdbx_description
1 polymer ?
#
loop_
_entity_poly.entity_id
_entity_poly.type
_entity_poly.pdbx_seq_one_letter_code
_entity_poly.pdbx_strand_id
1 'polypeptide(L)'
;MPSKLRSIKEDYIYYGAEFNRSLGDNIRGVMRKLEKAGLDVSKPPHLTTLIIRRPLSMSWADFKAIIRSMIQPRIGSVFLTSSTGRMFVCSNRGNRPGRFVRYA
;
A
#
# COMPACT_ATOMS: atom_id res chain seq x y z
N MET A 1 26.85 21.21 15.59
CA MET A 1 26.29 21.34 14.22
C MET A 1 25.79 19.96 13.79
N PRO A 2 24.50 19.73 13.49
CA PRO A 2 24.10 18.46 12.90
C PRO A 2 24.37 18.51 11.40
N SER A 3 25.18 17.56 10.96
CA SER A 3 25.50 17.25 9.58
C SER A 3 24.24 17.10 8.73
N LYS A 4 24.14 17.88 7.64
CA LYS A 4 23.21 17.63 6.55
C LYS A 4 23.52 16.23 5.98
N LEU A 5 22.79 15.22 6.45
CA LEU A 5 22.63 13.96 5.75
C LEU A 5 22.18 14.33 4.33
N ARG A 6 23.05 14.11 3.35
CA ARG A 6 22.67 14.19 1.94
C ARG A 6 21.48 13.25 1.79
N SER A 7 20.29 13.84 1.61
CA SER A 7 19.10 13.12 1.18
C SER A 7 19.51 12.36 -0.08
N ILE A 8 19.73 11.06 0.07
CA ILE A 8 19.77 10.15 -1.07
C ILE A 8 18.40 10.40 -1.72
N LYS A 9 18.40 10.96 -2.93
CA LYS A 9 17.18 11.07 -3.72
C LYS A 9 16.73 9.65 -3.97
N GLU A 10 15.88 9.16 -3.08
CA GLU A 10 15.24 7.86 -3.25
C GLU A 10 14.18 8.04 -4.32
N ASP A 11 14.26 7.23 -5.37
CA ASP A 11 13.23 7.20 -6.39
C ASP A 11 12.03 6.40 -5.88
N TYR A 12 10.83 6.81 -6.28
CA TYR A 12 9.57 6.22 -5.84
C TYR A 12 8.72 5.77 -7.02
N ILE A 13 7.95 4.69 -6.80
CA ILE A 13 6.80 4.34 -7.65
C ILE A 13 5.53 4.67 -6.90
N TYR A 14 4.60 5.33 -7.57
CA TYR A 14 3.33 5.74 -7.01
C TYR A 14 2.28 4.65 -7.25
N TYR A 15 1.47 4.42 -6.23
CA TYR A 15 0.34 3.51 -6.27
C TYR A 15 -0.89 4.19 -5.68
N GLY A 16 -2.00 4.21 -6.42
CA GLY A 16 -3.33 4.39 -5.85
C GLY A 16 -3.78 3.06 -5.26
N ALA A 17 -4.18 3.07 -3.99
CA ALA A 17 -4.61 1.89 -3.25
C ALA A 17 -6.04 2.06 -2.74
N GLU A 18 -6.98 1.38 -3.37
CA GLU A 18 -8.41 1.44 -3.06
C GLU A 18 -8.80 0.25 -2.21
N PHE A 19 -9.06 0.50 -0.92
CA PHE A 19 -9.47 -0.54 0.01
C PHE A 19 -10.99 -0.67 0.04
N ASN A 20 -11.51 -1.88 -0.19
CA ASN A 20 -12.91 -2.18 0.06
C ASN A 20 -13.15 -2.36 1.58
N ARG A 21 -12.38 -3.25 2.23
CA ARG A 21 -12.36 -3.42 3.69
C ARG A 21 -10.92 -3.45 4.19
N SER A 22 -10.53 -2.35 4.81
CA SER A 22 -9.24 -2.20 5.47
C SER A 22 -9.24 -2.89 6.84
N LEU A 23 -8.06 -3.23 7.36
CA LEU A 23 -7.90 -3.90 8.64
C LEU A 23 -8.53 -3.06 9.77
N GLY A 24 -9.53 -3.63 10.44
CA GLY A 24 -10.28 -2.96 11.49
C GLY A 24 -11.16 -1.80 11.02
N ASP A 25 -11.45 -1.72 9.72
CA ASP A 25 -12.25 -0.66 9.07
C ASP A 25 -11.75 0.76 9.42
N ASN A 26 -10.44 0.89 9.65
CA ASN A 26 -9.80 2.11 10.10
C ASN A 26 -8.69 2.51 9.14
N ILE A 27 -9.05 3.28 8.11
CA ILE A 27 -8.11 3.72 7.08
C ILE A 27 -6.98 4.61 7.63
N ARG A 28 -7.24 5.41 8.68
CA ARG A 28 -6.21 6.22 9.34
C ARG A 28 -5.21 5.33 10.09
N GLY A 29 -5.69 4.27 10.74
CA GLY A 29 -4.85 3.26 11.38
C GLY A 29 -4.00 2.49 10.36
N VAL A 30 -4.57 2.16 9.19
CA VAL A 30 -3.83 1.57 8.07
C VAL A 30 -2.73 2.50 7.57
N MET A 31 -3.03 3.79 7.34
CA MET A 31 -2.04 4.79 6.93
C MET A 31 -0.84 4.83 7.89
N ARG A 32 -1.07 4.93 9.20
CA ARG A 32 0.01 4.91 10.21
C ARG A 32 0.85 3.62 10.19
N LYS A 33 0.20 2.47 9.95
CA LYS A 33 0.91 1.18 9.86
C LYS A 33 1.77 1.09 8.60
N LEU A 34 1.29 1.62 7.48
CA LEU A 34 2.05 1.71 6.23
C LEU A 34 3.25 2.64 6.37
N GLU A 35 3.06 3.81 6.99
CA GLU A 35 4.14 4.76 7.32
C GLU A 35 5.20 4.12 8.20
N LYS A 36 4.79 3.41 9.26
CA LYS A 36 5.71 2.65 10.12
C LYS A 36 6.46 1.54 9.36
N ALA A 37 5.90 1.03 8.27
CA ALA A 37 6.54 0.03 7.41
C ALA A 37 7.48 0.65 6.36
N GLY A 38 7.73 1.96 6.41
CA GLY A 38 8.65 2.65 5.50
C GLY A 38 8.01 3.10 4.19
N LEU A 39 6.68 3.17 4.11
CA LEU A 39 5.96 3.71 2.96
C LEU A 39 5.56 5.16 3.22
N ASP A 40 5.66 5.99 2.19
CA ASP A 40 5.14 7.35 2.28
C ASP A 40 3.71 7.38 1.74
N VAL A 41 2.76 7.82 2.58
CA VAL A 41 1.33 7.67 2.34
C VAL A 41 0.61 9.00 2.49
N SER A 42 -0.27 9.31 1.55
CA SER A 42 -1.22 10.41 1.66
C SER A 42 -2.64 9.96 1.39
N LYS A 43 -3.60 10.62 2.05
CA LYS A 43 -5.03 10.34 1.89
C LYS A 43 -5.69 11.51 1.16
N PRO A 44 -6.21 11.32 -0.06
CA PRO A 44 -7.02 12.33 -0.72
C PRO A 44 -8.32 12.61 0.06
N PRO A 45 -8.93 13.79 -0.08
CA PRO A 45 -9.93 14.32 0.85
C PRO A 45 -11.18 13.45 1.10
N HIS A 46 -11.63 12.61 0.14
CA HIS A 46 -12.98 12.01 0.19
C HIS A 46 -13.06 10.50 -0.13
N LEU A 47 -11.95 9.75 -0.09
CA LEU A 47 -11.94 8.37 -0.58
C LEU A 47 -11.38 7.37 0.44
N THR A 48 -11.77 6.10 0.32
CA THR A 48 -11.07 4.94 0.93
C THR A 48 -9.75 4.62 0.20
N THR A 49 -9.39 5.45 -0.77
CA THR A 49 -8.13 5.44 -1.49
C THR A 49 -7.00 6.02 -0.65
N LEU A 50 -5.83 5.40 -0.70
CA LEU A 50 -4.56 5.95 -0.27
C LEU A 50 -3.64 6.10 -1.47
N ILE A 51 -2.89 7.19 -1.53
CA ILE A 51 -1.75 7.32 -2.44
C ILE A 51 -0.52 6.85 -1.69
N ILE A 52 0.16 5.85 -2.24
CA ILE A 52 1.32 5.20 -1.61
C ILE A 52 2.53 5.39 -2.52
N ARG A 53 3.57 6.00 -1.98
CA ARG A 53 4.89 6.12 -2.59
C ARG A 53 5.76 4.98 -2.07
N ARG A 54 6.01 3.99 -2.92
CA ARG A 54 6.90 2.87 -2.62
C ARG A 54 8.33 3.26 -3.01
N PRO A 55 9.29 3.29 -2.07
CA PRO A 55 10.68 3.52 -2.42
C PRO A 55 11.21 2.37 -3.29
N LEU A 56 12.09 2.68 -4.26
CA LEU A 56 12.69 1.64 -5.13
C LEU A 56 13.57 0.64 -4.35
N SER A 57 14.10 1.05 -3.19
CA SER A 57 14.83 0.16 -2.27
C SER A 57 13.95 -0.96 -1.70
N MET A 58 12.64 -0.74 -1.58
CA MET A 58 11.69 -1.74 -1.09
C MET A 58 11.33 -2.72 -2.21
N SER A 59 11.51 -4.01 -1.97
CA SER A 59 11.16 -5.03 -2.96
C SER A 59 9.65 -5.06 -3.24
N TRP A 60 9.26 -5.53 -4.42
CA TRP A 60 7.84 -5.73 -4.75
C TRP A 60 7.19 -6.80 -3.85
N ALA A 61 7.97 -7.78 -3.39
CA ALA A 61 7.49 -8.84 -2.51
C ALA A 61 7.12 -8.28 -1.12
N ASP A 62 8.00 -7.47 -0.53
CA ASP A 62 7.79 -6.84 0.78
C ASP A 62 6.61 -5.89 0.73
N PHE A 63 6.56 -5.06 -0.31
CA PHE A 63 5.43 -4.16 -0.54
C PHE A 63 4.10 -4.90 -0.57
N LYS A 64 4.00 -5.99 -1.36
CA LYS A 64 2.79 -6.82 -1.40
C LYS A 64 2.46 -7.43 -0.04
N ALA A 65 3.45 -7.92 0.70
CA ALA A 65 3.23 -8.50 2.02
C ALA A 65 2.66 -7.46 3.01
N ILE A 66 3.23 -6.26 3.01
CA ILE A 66 2.77 -5.12 3.80
C ILE A 66 1.33 -4.76 3.43
N ILE A 67 1.04 -4.50 2.15
CA ILE A 67 -0.32 -4.14 1.71
C ILE A 67 -1.34 -5.22 2.05
N ARG A 68 -1.00 -6.50 1.85
CA ARG A 68 -1.88 -7.63 2.18
C ARG A 68 -2.19 -7.68 3.68
N SER A 69 -1.26 -7.27 4.55
CA SER A 69 -1.51 -7.21 6.00
C SER A 69 -2.47 -6.08 6.40
N MET A 70 -2.78 -5.16 5.49
CA MET A 70 -3.70 -4.04 5.73
C MET A 70 -5.14 -4.31 5.29
N ILE A 71 -5.44 -5.47 4.69
CA ILE A 71 -6.81 -5.88 4.35
C ILE A 71 -7.35 -6.87 5.39
N GLN A 72 -8.67 -6.89 5.59
CA GLN A 72 -9.27 -7.84 6.53
C GLN A 72 -9.03 -9.30 6.11
N PRO A 73 -8.67 -10.22 7.03
CA PRO A 73 -8.29 -11.60 6.69
C PRO A 73 -9.33 -12.46 5.96
N ARG A 74 -10.62 -12.09 5.98
CA ARG A 74 -11.70 -12.93 5.43
C ARG A 74 -12.57 -12.31 4.34
N ILE A 75 -12.67 -10.98 4.35
CA ILE A 75 -13.60 -10.22 3.50
C ILE A 75 -12.94 -8.98 2.88
N GLY A 76 -11.65 -8.77 3.13
CA GLY A 76 -10.95 -7.58 2.68
C GLY A 76 -10.36 -7.74 1.29
N SER A 77 -10.42 -6.67 0.52
CA SER A 77 -9.73 -6.56 -0.76
C SER A 77 -9.15 -5.17 -0.94
N VAL A 78 -8.14 -5.11 -1.81
CA VAL A 78 -7.50 -3.89 -2.25
C VAL A 78 -7.24 -3.96 -3.75
N PHE A 79 -7.49 -2.84 -4.41
CA PHE A 79 -7.13 -2.61 -5.81
C PHE A 79 -5.98 -1.61 -5.87
N LEU A 80 -4.92 -1.95 -6.60
CA LEU A 80 -3.72 -1.13 -6.74
C LEU A 80 -3.57 -0.69 -8.20
N THR A 81 -3.43 0.62 -8.41
CA THR A 81 -3.12 1.22 -9.71
C THR A 81 -1.76 1.89 -9.62
N SER A 82 -0.78 1.39 -10.36
CA SER A 82 0.56 2.01 -10.41
C SER A 82 0.63 3.19 -11.37
N SER A 83 1.54 4.13 -11.14
CA SER A 83 1.84 5.21 -12.09
C SER A 83 2.35 4.72 -13.44
N THR A 84 2.81 3.47 -13.54
CA THR A 84 3.22 2.84 -14.81
C THR A 84 2.06 2.17 -15.54
N GLY A 85 0.81 2.39 -15.12
CA GLY A 85 -0.39 1.81 -15.74
C GLY A 85 -0.70 0.35 -15.39
N ARG A 86 0.13 -0.31 -14.58
CA ARG A 86 -0.15 -1.69 -14.12
C ARG A 86 -1.18 -1.68 -13.02
N MET A 87 -2.10 -2.64 -13.07
CA MET A 87 -3.17 -2.80 -12.10
C MET A 87 -3.10 -4.16 -11.41
N PHE A 88 -3.31 -4.18 -10.09
CA PHE A 88 -3.27 -5.40 -9.30
C PHE A 88 -4.44 -5.47 -8.34
N VAL A 89 -4.97 -6.67 -8.12
CA VAL A 89 -5.99 -6.92 -7.10
C VAL A 89 -5.50 -7.95 -6.11
N CYS A 90 -5.75 -7.72 -4.82
CA CYS A 90 -5.57 -8.71 -3.77
C CYS A 90 -6.87 -8.80 -2.97
N SER A 91 -7.43 -10.00 -2.88
CA SER A 91 -8.69 -10.25 -2.19
C SER A 91 -8.56 -11.45 -1.27
N ASN A 92 -8.83 -11.25 0.02
CA ASN A 92 -9.00 -12.31 0.99
C ASN A 92 -10.45 -12.76 0.93
N ARG A 93 -10.69 -14.01 0.50
CA ARG A 93 -12.03 -14.61 0.50
C ARG A 93 -12.00 -15.88 1.35
N GLY A 94 -12.73 -15.87 2.47
CA GLY A 94 -12.71 -16.97 3.44
C GLY A 94 -11.39 -17.04 4.22
N ASN A 95 -10.86 -18.24 4.48
CA ASN A 95 -9.63 -18.40 5.27
C ASN A 95 -8.33 -18.39 4.44
N ARG A 96 -8.38 -18.04 3.15
CA ARG A 96 -7.18 -18.04 2.27
C ARG A 96 -6.71 -16.61 2.04
N PRO A 97 -5.45 -16.26 2.41
CA PRO A 97 -4.87 -14.99 2.05
C PRO A 97 -4.84 -14.83 0.53
N GLY A 98 -5.38 -13.71 0.05
CA GLY A 98 -5.32 -13.32 -1.34
C GLY A 98 -3.89 -13.23 -1.83
N ARG A 99 -3.70 -13.55 -3.11
CA ARG A 99 -2.49 -13.22 -3.85
C ARG A 99 -2.77 -11.99 -4.70
N PHE A 100 -1.75 -11.19 -4.94
CA PHE A 100 -1.85 -10.13 -5.95
C PHE A 100 -1.91 -10.75 -7.33
N VAL A 101 -3.01 -10.54 -8.02
CA VAL A 101 -3.22 -10.93 -9.42
C VAL A 101 -3.15 -9.67 -10.27
N ARG A 102 -2.44 -9.73 -11.39
CA ARG A 102 -2.43 -8.64 -12.36
C ARG A 102 -3.76 -8.62 -13.10
N TYR A 103 -4.42 -7.47 -13.11
CA TYR A 103 -5.75 -7.31 -13.70
C TYR A 103 -5.67 -6.89 -15.17
N ALA A 104 -4.70 -6.02 -15.52
CA ALA A 104 -4.37 -5.56 -16.86
C ALA A 104 -2.87 -5.20 -16.97
#